data_AF-C3Y6Z4-F1
#
_entry.id   AF-C3Y6Z4-F1
#
_cell.length_a   1.000
_cell.length_b   1.000
_cell.length_c   1.000
_cell.angle_alpha   90.00
_cell.angle_beta   90.00
_cell.angle_gamma   90.00
#
_symmetry.space_group_name_H-M   'P 1'
#
loop_
_entity.id
_entity.type
_entity.pdbx_description
1 polymer ?
#
loop_
_entity_poly.entity_id
_entity_poly.type
_entity_poly.pdbx_seq_one_letter_code
_entity_poly.pdbx_strand_id
1 'polypeptide(L)'
;MADSRATSRVVYILLVNLLLCLHIRGKRTLKFVSLLYRHGDRTPYDVYGNDTNTEDTWPQGFMQLTRVGIQQQYELGQFLRSRYVGPDFLNSSYSRYQHDATVASLLSALGTFNYIHPPYCACVMVELHQEDSGEFFVEVWYRSDSGHDPYLLTVPGCPDPCSYQQFLNATKDSIVTDREKECQLRIVDMLTRRTSIIVVGVVLVIILFVVVVIWICVRRSRRSHQHSHNLISEENISLTSTNDDDNEDETA
;
A
#
# COMPACT_ATOMS: atom_id res chain seq x y z
N MET A 1 66.92 -41.87 -6.07
CA MET A 1 65.60 -42.46 -6.41
C MET A 1 64.64 -42.08 -5.30
N ALA A 2 63.76 -41.10 -5.56
CA ALA A 2 62.71 -40.73 -4.61
C ALA A 2 61.67 -41.86 -4.57
N ASP A 3 61.25 -42.26 -3.37
CA ASP A 3 60.31 -43.36 -3.16
C ASP A 3 58.93 -43.02 -3.75
N SER A 4 58.63 -43.60 -4.92
CA SER A 4 57.36 -43.46 -5.63
C SER A 4 56.15 -43.92 -4.80
N ARG A 5 56.33 -44.77 -3.79
CA ARG A 5 55.25 -45.17 -2.88
C ARG A 5 54.97 -44.11 -1.80
N ALA A 6 55.99 -43.39 -1.35
CA ALA A 6 55.84 -42.29 -0.40
C ALA A 6 55.09 -41.10 -1.04
N THR A 7 55.42 -40.75 -2.28
CA THR A 7 54.73 -39.66 -3.01
C THR A 7 53.27 -39.97 -3.30
N SER A 8 52.93 -41.21 -3.66
CA SER A 8 51.54 -41.64 -3.91
C SER A 8 50.67 -41.60 -2.64
N ARG A 9 51.23 -41.98 -1.47
CA ARG A 9 50.52 -41.90 -0.18
C ARG A 9 50.25 -40.46 0.25
N VAL A 10 51.21 -39.56 0.05
CA VAL A 10 51.05 -38.13 0.37
C VAL A 10 49.97 -37.49 -0.49
N VAL A 11 49.96 -37.77 -1.80
CA VAL A 11 48.92 -37.27 -2.71
C VAL A 11 47.54 -37.80 -2.31
N TYR A 12 47.44 -39.08 -1.95
CA TYR A 12 46.18 -39.68 -1.48
C TYR A 12 45.68 -39.03 -0.18
N ILE A 13 46.57 -38.80 0.80
CA ILE A 13 46.23 -38.13 2.06
C ILE A 13 45.78 -36.70 1.80
N LEU A 14 46.46 -35.96 0.91
CA LEU A 14 46.06 -34.59 0.54
C LEU A 14 44.70 -34.56 -0.18
N LEU A 15 44.44 -35.52 -1.08
CA LEU A 15 43.13 -35.64 -1.75
C LEU A 15 42.02 -36.00 -0.76
N VAL A 16 42.26 -36.93 0.17
CA VAL A 16 41.29 -37.30 1.20
C VAL A 16 41.02 -36.14 2.16
N ASN A 17 42.04 -35.39 2.59
CA ASN A 17 41.85 -34.20 3.42
C ASN A 17 41.15 -33.07 2.66
N LEU A 18 41.43 -32.88 1.38
CA LEU A 18 40.73 -31.92 0.53
C LEU A 18 39.25 -32.30 0.36
N LEU A 19 38.96 -33.59 0.14
CA LEU A 19 37.60 -34.13 0.03
C LEU A 19 36.83 -34.05 1.36
N LEU A 20 37.52 -34.29 2.49
CA LEU A 20 36.98 -34.11 3.84
C LEU A 20 36.68 -32.63 4.12
N CYS A 21 37.60 -31.71 3.81
CA CYS A 21 37.36 -30.27 3.95
C CYS A 21 36.22 -29.76 3.06
N LEU A 22 36.06 -30.31 1.85
CA LEU A 22 34.93 -30.01 0.96
C LEU A 22 33.58 -30.52 1.50
N HIS A 23 33.59 -31.51 2.40
CA HIS A 23 32.39 -32.10 3.00
C HIS A 23 31.98 -31.51 4.36
N ILE A 24 32.79 -30.63 4.96
CA ILE A 24 32.38 -29.90 6.18
C ILE A 24 31.61 -28.65 5.76
N ARG A 25 30.40 -28.83 5.25
CA ARG A 25 29.39 -27.77 5.35
C ARG A 25 28.69 -27.98 6.70
N GLY A 26 28.77 -26.99 7.58
CA GLY A 26 28.10 -27.05 8.88
C GLY A 26 26.61 -27.31 8.68
N LYS A 27 25.99 -28.08 9.57
CA LYS A 27 24.55 -28.31 9.48
C LYS A 27 23.86 -26.98 9.75
N ARG A 28 22.89 -26.64 8.90
CA ARG A 28 22.08 -25.42 9.04
C ARG A 28 20.71 -25.74 9.60
N THR A 29 20.24 -24.89 10.49
CA THR A 29 18.92 -24.98 11.12
C THR A 29 18.12 -23.73 10.80
N LEU A 30 16.92 -23.90 10.25
CA LEU A 30 16.02 -22.78 9.95
C LEU A 30 15.57 -22.11 11.25
N LYS A 31 15.73 -20.78 11.33
CA LYS A 31 15.36 -19.98 12.51
C LYS A 31 14.21 -19.02 12.25
N PHE A 32 14.11 -18.50 11.02
CA PHE A 32 13.07 -17.54 10.66
C PHE A 32 12.76 -17.66 9.17
N VAL A 33 11.51 -17.40 8.80
CA VAL A 33 11.09 -17.28 7.41
C VAL A 33 10.14 -16.09 7.26
N SER A 34 10.39 -15.28 6.24
CA SER A 34 9.43 -14.28 5.74
C SER A 34 8.88 -14.76 4.40
N LEU A 35 7.55 -14.85 4.31
CA LEU A 35 6.84 -15.34 3.14
C LEU A 35 6.09 -14.19 2.48
N LEU A 36 6.29 -14.01 1.18
CA LEU A 36 5.47 -13.15 0.34
C LEU A 36 4.94 -13.95 -0.82
N TYR A 37 3.63 -13.95 -1.04
CA TYR A 37 3.04 -14.67 -2.16
C TYR A 37 1.92 -13.86 -2.83
N ARG A 38 1.81 -14.02 -4.15
CA ARG A 38 0.72 -13.46 -4.92
C ARG A 38 -0.56 -14.23 -4.61
N HIS A 39 -1.71 -13.55 -4.67
CA HIS A 39 -3.00 -14.23 -4.64
C HIS A 39 -3.15 -15.24 -5.79
N GLY A 40 -4.07 -16.21 -5.64
CA GLY A 40 -4.56 -17.05 -6.73
C GLY A 40 -5.44 -16.27 -7.71
N ASP A 41 -5.83 -16.88 -8.81
CA ASP A 41 -6.68 -16.27 -9.83
C ASP A 41 -7.98 -15.65 -9.28
N ARG A 42 -8.30 -14.43 -9.72
CA ARG A 42 -9.44 -13.62 -9.22
C ARG A 42 -10.32 -13.13 -10.37
N THR A 43 -11.60 -12.95 -10.08
CA THR A 43 -12.53 -12.20 -10.92
C THR A 43 -12.11 -10.72 -10.96
N PRO A 44 -12.47 -9.98 -12.04
CA PRO A 44 -12.12 -8.57 -12.15
C PRO A 44 -12.67 -7.75 -10.99
N TYR A 45 -12.02 -6.61 -10.73
CA TYR A 45 -12.52 -5.63 -9.77
C TYR A 45 -13.81 -4.98 -10.27
N ASP A 46 -13.76 -4.57 -11.54
CA ASP A 46 -14.85 -4.01 -12.31
C ASP A 46 -14.56 -4.27 -13.80
N VAL A 47 -15.54 -4.06 -14.65
CA VAL A 47 -15.43 -4.25 -16.10
C VAL A 47 -15.29 -2.90 -16.80
N TYR A 48 -14.77 -2.91 -18.02
CA TYR A 48 -14.70 -1.68 -18.82
C TYR A 48 -16.11 -1.19 -19.17
N GLY A 49 -16.34 0.12 -19.29
CA GLY A 49 -17.70 0.66 -19.47
C GLY A 49 -18.45 0.17 -20.72
N ASN A 50 -17.75 -0.32 -21.74
CA ASN A 50 -18.33 -0.94 -22.94
C ASN A 50 -18.18 -2.48 -22.97
N ASP A 51 -17.76 -3.10 -21.88
CA ASP A 51 -17.69 -4.55 -21.78
C ASP A 51 -19.11 -5.13 -21.72
N THR A 52 -19.35 -6.19 -22.48
CA THR A 52 -20.65 -6.88 -22.49
C THR A 52 -20.83 -7.82 -21.29
N ASN A 53 -19.75 -8.14 -20.59
CA ASN A 53 -19.78 -8.99 -19.41
C ASN A 53 -20.08 -8.14 -18.17
N THR A 54 -21.10 -8.55 -17.42
CA THR A 54 -21.50 -7.94 -16.14
C THR A 54 -21.16 -8.87 -14.97
N GLU A 55 -21.37 -8.43 -13.72
CA GLU A 55 -20.97 -9.19 -12.53
C GLU A 55 -21.54 -10.62 -12.49
N ASP A 56 -22.77 -10.82 -12.99
CA ASP A 56 -23.43 -12.12 -13.11
C ASP A 56 -22.70 -13.13 -14.03
N THR A 57 -21.81 -12.64 -14.90
CA THR A 57 -20.93 -13.50 -15.71
C THR A 57 -19.92 -14.26 -14.82
N TRP A 58 -19.66 -13.75 -13.62
CA TRP A 58 -18.68 -14.29 -12.68
C TRP A 58 -19.44 -15.00 -11.54
N PRO A 59 -19.45 -16.34 -11.48
CA PRO A 59 -20.26 -17.07 -10.50
C PRO A 59 -19.92 -16.76 -9.03
N GLN A 60 -18.73 -16.21 -8.79
CA GLN A 60 -18.23 -15.82 -7.48
C GLN A 60 -18.47 -14.33 -7.18
N GLY A 61 -18.91 -13.53 -8.15
CA GLY A 61 -18.95 -12.07 -8.08
C GLY A 61 -17.58 -11.43 -8.29
N PHE A 62 -17.53 -10.10 -8.32
CA PHE A 62 -16.28 -9.36 -8.53
C PHE A 62 -15.32 -9.44 -7.33
N MET A 63 -14.02 -9.27 -7.62
CA MET A 63 -12.89 -9.36 -6.67
C MET A 63 -12.70 -10.69 -5.92
N GLN A 64 -13.51 -11.71 -6.18
CA GLN A 64 -13.42 -13.00 -5.51
C GLN A 64 -12.39 -13.93 -6.16
N LEU A 65 -11.88 -14.90 -5.41
CA LEU A 65 -11.08 -15.99 -5.98
C LEU A 65 -11.96 -16.85 -6.90
N THR A 66 -11.46 -17.15 -8.09
CA THR A 66 -12.10 -18.12 -8.98
C THR A 66 -11.92 -19.54 -8.41
N ARG A 67 -12.63 -20.54 -8.94
CA ARG A 67 -12.41 -21.95 -8.56
C ARG A 67 -10.95 -22.38 -8.80
N VAL A 68 -10.34 -21.88 -9.87
CA VAL A 68 -8.92 -22.10 -10.16
C VAL A 68 -8.04 -21.42 -9.11
N GLY A 69 -8.35 -20.16 -8.76
CA GLY A 69 -7.62 -19.43 -7.72
C GLY A 69 -7.68 -20.07 -6.34
N ILE A 70 -8.83 -20.64 -5.95
CA ILE A 70 -8.98 -21.40 -4.71
C ILE A 70 -8.06 -22.62 -4.71
N GLN A 71 -8.04 -23.38 -5.80
CA GLN A 71 -7.19 -24.57 -5.93
C GLN A 71 -5.69 -24.20 -5.88
N GLN A 72 -5.28 -23.14 -6.58
CA GLN A 72 -3.91 -22.64 -6.55
C GLN A 72 -3.45 -22.28 -5.14
N GLN A 73 -4.30 -21.59 -4.37
CA GLN A 73 -4.02 -21.23 -2.97
C GLN A 73 -3.93 -22.47 -2.07
N TYR A 74 -4.80 -23.45 -2.30
CA TYR A 74 -4.77 -24.71 -1.56
C TYR A 74 -3.46 -25.48 -1.79
N GLU A 75 -3.02 -25.60 -3.04
CA GLU A 75 -1.74 -26.24 -3.40
C GLU A 75 -0.54 -25.52 -2.81
N LEU A 76 -0.53 -24.18 -2.86
CA LEU A 76 0.50 -23.38 -2.20
C LEU A 76 0.52 -23.65 -0.69
N GLY A 77 -0.66 -23.69 -0.06
CA GLY A 77 -0.79 -24.01 1.37
C GLY A 77 -0.28 -25.41 1.73
N GLN A 78 -0.57 -26.42 0.89
CA GLN A 78 -0.03 -27.77 1.07
C GLN A 78 1.49 -27.80 0.97
N PHE A 79 2.06 -27.11 -0.03
CA PHE A 79 3.51 -26.96 -0.19
C PHE A 79 4.14 -26.31 1.04
N LEU A 80 3.63 -25.17 1.50
CA LEU A 80 4.15 -24.45 2.66
C LEU A 80 4.04 -25.28 3.94
N ARG A 81 2.94 -26.02 4.12
CA ARG A 81 2.77 -26.97 5.22
C ARG A 81 3.83 -28.07 5.17
N SER A 82 4.06 -28.67 4.00
CA SER A 82 5.09 -29.70 3.85
C SER A 82 6.49 -29.15 4.15
N ARG A 83 6.79 -27.93 3.70
CA ARG A 83 8.11 -27.30 3.86
C ARG A 83 8.41 -26.85 5.28
N TYR A 84 7.43 -26.25 5.97
CA TYR A 84 7.67 -25.57 7.26
C TYR A 84 6.94 -26.20 8.46
N VAL A 85 5.84 -26.92 8.25
CA VAL A 85 5.13 -27.58 9.35
C VAL A 85 5.59 -29.02 9.50
N GLY A 86 5.84 -29.73 8.40
CA GLY A 86 6.34 -31.10 8.43
C GLY A 86 7.62 -31.28 9.26
N PRO A 87 8.64 -30.40 9.09
CA PRO A 87 9.86 -30.43 9.90
C PRO A 87 9.72 -29.82 11.31
N ASP A 88 8.49 -29.60 11.81
CA ASP A 88 8.18 -28.97 13.11
C ASP A 88 8.80 -27.58 13.31
N PHE A 89 8.98 -26.80 12.24
CA PHE A 89 9.49 -25.43 12.37
C PHE A 89 8.45 -24.46 12.99
N LEU A 90 7.16 -24.64 12.70
CA LEU A 90 6.10 -23.86 13.35
C LEU A 90 5.71 -24.46 14.71
N ASN A 91 6.01 -23.74 15.80
CA ASN A 91 5.54 -24.11 17.13
C ASN A 91 4.06 -23.69 17.35
N SER A 92 3.47 -24.10 18.47
CA SER A 92 2.09 -23.77 18.86
C SER A 92 1.84 -22.28 19.14
N SER A 93 2.89 -21.47 19.31
CA SER A 93 2.87 -20.02 19.55
C SER A 93 3.08 -19.20 18.27
N TYR A 94 2.73 -19.75 17.10
CA TYR A 94 2.81 -19.07 15.81
C TYR A 94 2.08 -17.72 15.83
N SER A 95 2.84 -16.63 15.66
CA SER A 95 2.30 -15.28 15.45
C SER A 95 2.39 -14.94 13.96
N ARG A 96 1.24 -14.60 13.37
CA ARG A 96 1.15 -14.24 11.94
C ARG A 96 1.06 -12.73 11.79
N TYR A 97 1.93 -12.16 10.98
CA TYR A 97 1.85 -10.77 10.54
C TYR A 97 1.71 -10.77 9.02
N GLN A 98 0.70 -10.08 8.51
CA GLN A 98 0.38 -10.05 7.08
C GLN A 98 0.34 -8.60 6.63
N HIS A 99 0.95 -8.36 5.47
CA HIS A 99 1.00 -7.06 4.83
C HIS A 99 0.78 -7.25 3.33
N ASP A 100 0.07 -6.31 2.72
CA ASP A 100 -0.11 -6.29 1.28
C ASP A 100 1.19 -5.82 0.64
N ALA A 101 1.83 -6.70 -0.12
CA ALA A 101 3.02 -6.38 -0.90
C ALA A 101 3.02 -7.17 -2.21
N THR A 102 3.65 -6.60 -3.24
CA THR A 102 3.72 -7.26 -4.54
C THR A 102 5.01 -8.05 -4.64
N VAL A 103 4.93 -9.31 -5.08
CA VAL A 103 6.09 -10.19 -5.31
C VAL A 103 7.15 -9.51 -6.18
N ALA A 104 6.73 -8.85 -7.27
CA ALA A 104 7.62 -8.12 -8.15
C ALA A 104 8.36 -6.97 -7.43
N SER A 105 7.71 -6.26 -6.50
CA SER A 105 8.34 -5.19 -5.73
C SER A 105 9.45 -5.71 -4.83
N LEU A 106 9.23 -6.83 -4.13
CA LEU A 106 10.27 -7.47 -3.31
C LEU A 106 11.43 -7.96 -4.17
N LEU A 107 11.14 -8.67 -5.27
CA LEU A 107 12.17 -9.14 -6.19
C LEU A 107 12.97 -7.97 -6.80
N SER A 108 12.32 -6.85 -7.07
CA SER A 108 12.98 -5.64 -7.58
C SER A 108 13.89 -5.03 -6.51
N ALA A 109 13.43 -4.96 -5.26
CA ALA A 109 14.23 -4.47 -4.13
C ALA A 109 15.44 -5.37 -3.83
N LEU A 110 15.32 -6.67 -4.06
CA LEU A 110 16.41 -7.63 -3.95
C LEU A 110 17.34 -7.65 -5.19
N GLY A 111 16.99 -6.94 -6.26
CA GLY A 111 17.76 -6.95 -7.52
C GLY A 111 17.68 -8.27 -8.29
N THR A 112 16.71 -9.13 -7.99
CA THR A 112 16.54 -10.47 -8.58
C THR A 112 15.34 -10.57 -9.52
N PHE A 113 14.62 -9.47 -9.75
CA PHE A 113 13.47 -9.45 -10.64
C PHE A 113 13.89 -9.63 -12.10
N ASN A 114 13.29 -10.61 -12.77
CA ASN A 114 13.55 -10.96 -14.17
C ASN A 114 12.63 -10.24 -15.16
N TYR A 115 11.88 -9.23 -14.73
CA TYR A 115 10.90 -8.49 -15.53
C TYR A 115 9.72 -9.33 -16.08
N ILE A 116 9.60 -10.57 -15.64
CA ILE A 116 8.45 -11.42 -15.95
C ILE A 116 7.42 -11.25 -14.84
N HIS A 117 6.18 -10.95 -15.22
CA HIS A 117 5.09 -10.79 -14.27
C HIS A 117 4.92 -12.07 -13.43
N PRO A 118 4.97 -12.00 -12.08
CA PRO A 118 4.85 -13.19 -11.24
C PRO A 118 3.51 -13.91 -11.47
N PRO A 119 3.50 -15.23 -11.74
CA PRO A 119 2.27 -15.99 -11.92
C PRO A 119 1.44 -16.06 -10.63
N TYR A 120 0.19 -16.52 -10.73
CA TYR A 120 -0.69 -16.65 -9.58
C TYR A 120 -0.10 -17.60 -8.54
N CYS A 121 -0.25 -17.28 -7.26
CA CYS A 121 0.37 -18.04 -6.16
C CYS A 121 1.89 -18.19 -6.25
N ALA A 122 2.58 -17.35 -7.05
CA ALA A 122 4.03 -17.23 -6.97
C ALA A 122 4.43 -16.80 -5.56
N CYS A 123 5.48 -17.40 -5.00
CA CYS A 123 5.89 -17.20 -3.63
C CYS A 123 7.40 -16.96 -3.53
N VAL A 124 7.78 -15.94 -2.76
CA VAL A 124 9.16 -15.69 -2.33
C VAL A 124 9.26 -16.07 -0.87
N MET A 125 10.26 -16.87 -0.53
CA MET A 125 10.57 -17.28 0.84
C MET A 125 11.97 -16.78 1.17
N VAL A 126 12.08 -15.86 2.12
CA VAL A 126 13.37 -15.41 2.66
C VAL A 126 13.61 -16.16 3.96
N GLU A 127 14.56 -17.09 3.94
CA GLU A 127 14.87 -18.00 5.03
C GLU A 127 16.17 -17.59 5.73
N LEU A 128 16.12 -17.51 7.05
CA LEU A 128 17.28 -17.29 7.90
C LEU A 128 17.67 -18.61 8.56
N HIS A 129 18.87 -19.06 8.28
CA HIS A 129 19.45 -20.28 8.83
C HIS A 129 20.57 -19.96 9.81
N GLN A 130 20.70 -20.75 10.86
CA GLN A 130 21.86 -20.73 11.75
C GLN A 130 22.66 -22.02 11.57
N GLU A 131 23.94 -21.88 11.27
CA GLU A 131 24.89 -22.99 11.19
C GLU A 131 25.38 -23.41 12.59
N ASP A 132 25.88 -24.63 12.73
CA ASP A 132 26.41 -25.14 14.01
C ASP A 132 27.52 -24.27 14.62
N SER A 133 28.24 -23.50 13.78
CA SER A 133 29.24 -22.50 14.21
C SER A 133 28.63 -21.31 14.95
N GLY A 134 27.31 -21.12 14.88
CA GLY A 134 26.58 -19.96 15.36
C GLY A 134 26.37 -18.87 14.31
N GLU A 135 27.00 -18.98 13.14
CA GLU A 135 26.87 -18.01 12.04
C GLU A 135 25.50 -18.11 11.34
N PHE A 136 25.02 -16.95 10.85
CA PHE A 136 23.73 -16.85 10.18
C PHE A 136 23.89 -16.68 8.67
N PHE A 137 23.05 -17.40 7.92
CA PHE A 137 22.99 -17.38 6.47
C PHE A 137 21.57 -17.12 5.99
N VAL A 138 21.44 -16.39 4.88
CA VAL A 138 20.15 -16.06 4.27
C VAL A 138 20.02 -16.79 2.94
N GLU A 139 18.89 -17.45 2.74
CA GLU A 139 18.51 -18.05 1.46
C GLU A 139 17.23 -17.40 0.96
N VAL A 140 17.20 -16.99 -0.31
CA VAL A 140 16.00 -16.43 -0.94
C VAL A 140 15.51 -17.42 -1.97
N TRP A 141 14.36 -18.03 -1.73
CA TRP A 141 13.74 -18.99 -2.64
C TRP A 141 12.58 -18.36 -3.40
N TYR A 142 12.41 -18.71 -4.67
CA TYR A 142 11.29 -18.29 -5.49
C TYR A 142 10.58 -19.48 -6.12
N ARG A 143 9.28 -19.61 -5.85
CA ARG A 143 8.41 -20.61 -6.44
C ARG A 143 7.48 -19.93 -7.43
N SER A 144 7.62 -20.25 -8.72
CA SER A 144 6.74 -19.75 -9.78
C SER A 144 5.51 -20.61 -10.02
N ASP A 145 5.59 -21.91 -9.77
CA ASP A 145 4.52 -22.86 -10.12
C ASP A 145 4.50 -24.05 -9.15
N SER A 146 3.52 -24.95 -9.34
CA SER A 146 3.37 -26.16 -8.53
C SER A 146 4.06 -27.41 -9.11
N GLY A 147 4.62 -27.34 -10.32
CA GLY A 147 5.25 -28.48 -10.99
C GLY A 147 6.72 -28.66 -10.66
N HIS A 148 7.39 -27.64 -10.12
CA HIS A 148 8.83 -27.65 -9.84
C HIS A 148 9.15 -27.19 -8.43
N ASP A 149 10.31 -27.64 -7.94
CA ASP A 149 10.86 -27.13 -6.69
C ASP A 149 11.21 -25.64 -6.81
N PRO A 150 11.17 -24.88 -5.70
CA PRO A 150 11.54 -23.47 -5.72
C PRO A 150 12.99 -23.25 -6.16
N TYR A 151 13.22 -22.18 -6.90
CA TYR A 151 14.53 -21.75 -7.35
C TYR A 151 15.25 -20.96 -6.24
N LEU A 152 16.49 -21.31 -5.94
CA LEU A 152 17.35 -20.47 -5.09
C LEU A 152 17.80 -19.25 -5.89
N LEU A 153 17.44 -18.05 -5.42
CA LEU A 153 17.81 -16.79 -6.05
C LEU A 153 19.18 -16.33 -5.53
N THR A 154 20.02 -15.84 -6.45
CA THR A 154 21.28 -15.17 -6.12
C THR A 154 21.04 -13.67 -5.99
N VAL A 155 21.15 -13.13 -4.78
CA VAL A 155 21.05 -11.69 -4.53
C VAL A 155 22.34 -11.01 -4.99
N PRO A 156 22.30 -9.99 -5.87
CA PRO A 156 23.50 -9.28 -6.31
C PRO A 156 24.30 -8.75 -5.11
N GLY A 157 25.60 -9.03 -5.05
CA GLY A 157 26.44 -8.66 -3.92
C GLY A 157 26.40 -9.64 -2.73
N CYS A 158 25.61 -10.71 -2.80
CA CYS A 158 25.59 -11.79 -1.81
C CYS A 158 25.70 -13.17 -2.49
N PRO A 159 26.91 -13.73 -2.64
CA PRO A 159 27.10 -15.05 -3.25
C PRO A 159 26.55 -16.16 -2.33
N ASP A 160 26.22 -17.32 -2.90
CA ASP A 160 25.86 -18.51 -2.13
C ASP A 160 27.13 -19.23 -1.61
N PRO A 161 27.28 -19.51 -0.30
CA PRO A 161 26.36 -19.19 0.80
C PRO A 161 26.38 -17.71 1.22
N CYS A 162 25.20 -17.11 1.31
CA CYS A 162 25.01 -15.69 1.58
C CYS A 162 24.97 -15.45 3.09
N SER A 163 26.04 -14.89 3.67
CA SER A 163 26.04 -14.57 5.11
C SER A 163 25.06 -13.44 5.43
N TYR A 164 24.54 -13.41 6.65
CA TYR A 164 23.60 -12.38 7.10
C TYR A 164 24.16 -10.96 6.90
N GLN A 165 25.45 -10.74 7.18
CA GLN A 165 26.09 -9.43 7.01
C GLN A 165 26.21 -9.02 5.54
N GLN A 166 26.53 -9.96 4.65
CA GLN A 166 26.56 -9.69 3.21
C GLN A 166 25.18 -9.37 2.67
N PHE A 167 24.14 -10.08 3.15
CA PHE A 167 22.76 -9.82 2.78
C PHE A 167 22.34 -8.39 3.18
N LEU A 168 22.59 -7.99 4.43
CA LEU A 168 22.28 -6.63 4.91
C LEU A 168 22.98 -5.56 4.07
N ASN A 169 24.25 -5.78 3.71
CA ASN A 169 25.00 -4.84 2.88
C ASN A 169 24.45 -4.79 1.45
N ALA A 170 24.09 -5.94 0.86
CA ALA A 170 23.50 -6.03 -0.47
C ALA A 170 22.13 -5.35 -0.56
N THR A 171 21.33 -5.39 0.51
CA THR A 171 19.99 -4.79 0.54
C THR A 171 19.96 -3.38 1.13
N LYS A 172 21.10 -2.79 1.53
CA LYS A 172 21.13 -1.55 2.33
C LYS A 172 20.40 -0.40 1.62
N ASP A 173 20.53 -0.30 0.30
CA ASP A 173 20.00 0.81 -0.49
C ASP A 173 18.51 0.65 -0.81
N SER A 174 17.95 -0.54 -0.51
CA SER A 174 16.53 -0.85 -0.66
C SER A 174 15.74 -0.62 0.64
N ILE A 175 16.42 -0.28 1.74
CA ILE A 175 15.80 0.03 3.03
C ILE A 175 15.59 1.54 3.11
N VAL A 176 14.32 1.95 3.00
CA VAL A 176 13.89 3.35 3.18
C VAL A 176 14.11 3.75 4.64
N THR A 177 14.90 4.80 4.86
CA THR A 177 15.18 5.32 6.21
C THR A 177 14.26 6.47 6.58
N ASP A 178 13.94 7.33 5.61
CA ASP A 178 13.02 8.45 5.76
C ASP A 178 12.09 8.49 4.56
N ARG A 179 10.91 7.86 4.74
CA ARG A 179 9.91 7.74 3.69
C ARG A 179 9.42 9.09 3.19
N GLU A 180 9.24 10.07 4.08
CA GLU A 180 8.72 11.39 3.69
C GLU A 180 9.73 12.16 2.84
N LYS A 181 11.01 12.11 3.22
CA LYS A 181 12.10 12.74 2.50
C LYS A 181 12.36 12.07 1.15
N GLU A 182 12.44 10.74 1.14
CA GLU A 182 12.71 9.97 -0.08
C GLU A 182 11.56 10.07 -1.09
N CYS A 183 10.31 10.06 -0.63
CA CYS A 183 9.13 10.22 -1.49
C CYS A 183 8.77 11.69 -1.77
N GLN A 184 9.47 12.65 -1.18
CA GLN A 184 9.22 14.10 -1.32
C GLN A 184 7.76 14.52 -1.03
N LEU A 185 7.06 13.79 -0.15
CA LEU A 185 5.63 13.99 0.13
C LEU A 185 5.31 15.39 0.68
N ARG A 186 6.27 16.04 1.34
CA ARG A 186 6.15 17.42 1.82
C ARG A 186 5.78 18.43 0.74
N ILE A 187 6.17 18.21 -0.52
CA ILE A 187 5.81 19.11 -1.63
C ILE A 187 4.32 18.98 -1.95
N VAL A 188 3.82 17.74 -2.02
CA VAL A 188 2.40 17.44 -2.29
C VAL A 188 1.53 17.94 -1.14
N ASP A 189 1.94 17.72 0.10
CA ASP A 189 1.23 18.21 1.29
C ASP A 189 1.21 19.73 1.36
N MET A 190 2.32 20.39 1.04
CA MET A 190 2.39 21.86 0.99
C MET A 190 1.48 22.42 -0.11
N LEU A 191 1.45 21.81 -1.29
CA LEU A 191 0.58 22.23 -2.40
C LEU A 191 -0.90 22.03 -2.03
N THR A 192 -1.25 20.86 -1.50
CA THR A 192 -2.61 20.54 -1.07
C THR A 192 -3.08 21.51 0.01
N ARG A 193 -2.27 21.74 1.06
CA ARG A 193 -2.59 22.68 2.14
C ARG A 193 -2.77 24.12 1.63
N ARG A 194 -1.93 24.58 0.70
CA ARG A 194 -2.06 25.93 0.10
C ARG A 194 -3.35 26.05 -0.71
N THR A 195 -3.69 25.05 -1.53
CA THR A 195 -4.94 25.07 -2.31
C THR A 195 -6.17 25.08 -1.40
N SER A 196 -6.18 24.28 -0.33
CA SER A 196 -7.29 24.26 0.63
C SER A 196 -7.51 25.61 1.33
N ILE A 197 -6.44 26.32 1.73
CA ILE A 197 -6.56 27.64 2.36
C ILE A 197 -7.16 28.67 1.39
N ILE A 198 -6.73 28.67 0.13
CA ILE A 198 -7.25 29.59 -0.89
C ILE A 198 -8.75 29.33 -1.13
N VAL A 199 -9.16 28.07 -1.28
CA VAL A 199 -10.57 27.70 -1.48
C VAL A 199 -11.44 28.15 -0.32
N VAL A 200 -11.02 27.89 0.92
CA VAL A 200 -11.76 28.35 2.12
C VAL A 200 -11.86 29.88 2.15
N GLY A 201 -10.79 30.59 1.82
CA GLY A 201 -10.79 32.06 1.74
C GLY A 201 -11.79 32.59 0.72
N VAL A 202 -11.83 32.02 -0.49
CA VAL A 202 -12.77 32.42 -1.54
C VAL A 202 -14.22 32.18 -1.12
N VAL A 203 -14.51 31.02 -0.50
CA VAL A 203 -15.86 30.70 -0.01
C VAL A 203 -16.32 31.69 1.06
N LEU A 204 -15.46 32.06 2.01
CA LEU A 204 -15.79 33.04 3.04
C LEU A 204 -16.06 34.44 2.46
N VAL A 205 -15.31 34.86 1.44
CA VAL A 205 -15.54 36.12 0.74
C VAL A 205 -16.87 36.12 0.00
N ILE A 206 -17.23 35.02 -0.67
CA ILE A 206 -18.53 34.87 -1.34
C ILE A 206 -19.67 34.93 -0.32
N ILE A 207 -19.55 34.24 0.82
CA ILE A 207 -20.55 34.27 1.90
C ILE A 207 -20.70 35.70 2.42
N LEU A 208 -19.60 36.40 2.69
CA LEU A 208 -19.64 37.79 3.14
C LEU A 208 -20.33 38.70 2.13
N PHE A 209 -20.01 38.55 0.84
CA PHE A 209 -20.64 39.32 -0.22
C PHE A 209 -22.17 39.09 -0.26
N VAL A 210 -22.61 37.84 -0.19
CA VAL A 210 -24.03 37.49 -0.14
C VAL A 210 -24.71 38.10 1.08
N VAL A 211 -24.09 38.01 2.26
CA VAL A 211 -24.62 38.62 3.50
C VAL A 211 -24.73 40.14 3.36
N VAL A 212 -23.74 40.81 2.78
CA VAL A 212 -23.77 42.26 2.53
C VAL A 212 -24.87 42.62 1.54
N VAL A 213 -25.03 41.88 0.45
CA VAL A 213 -26.10 42.11 -0.53
C VAL A 213 -27.47 41.93 0.13
N ILE A 214 -27.68 40.85 0.88
CA ILE A 214 -28.91 40.62 1.65
C ILE A 214 -29.15 41.78 2.62
N TRP A 215 -28.13 42.22 3.35
CA TRP A 215 -28.23 43.36 4.27
C TRP A 215 -28.62 44.66 3.55
N ILE A 216 -28.02 44.95 2.39
CA ILE A 216 -28.37 46.11 1.56
C ILE A 216 -29.82 46.00 1.07
N CYS A 217 -30.23 44.83 0.57
CA CYS A 217 -31.59 44.57 0.10
C CYS A 217 -32.63 44.75 1.21
N VAL A 218 -32.40 44.16 2.38
CA VAL A 218 -33.27 44.30 3.57
C VAL A 218 -33.31 45.76 4.03
N ARG A 219 -32.17 46.45 4.08
CA ARG A 219 -32.12 47.87 4.48
C ARG A 219 -32.84 48.78 3.49
N ARG A 220 -32.71 48.52 2.18
CA ARG A 220 -33.46 49.24 1.13
C ARG A 220 -34.96 48.97 1.20
N SER A 221 -35.36 47.71 1.38
CA SER A 221 -36.76 47.32 1.56
C SER A 221 -37.39 48.01 2.77
N ARG A 222 -36.68 48.03 3.92
CA ARG A 222 -37.14 48.72 5.13
C ARG A 222 -37.30 50.23 4.92
N ARG A 223 -36.33 50.89 4.24
CA ARG A 223 -36.43 52.32 3.92
C ARG A 223 -37.59 52.63 2.99
N SER A 224 -37.81 51.82 1.96
CA SER A 224 -38.95 51.98 1.04
C SER A 224 -40.29 51.84 1.76
N HIS A 225 -40.42 50.86 2.68
CA HIS A 225 -41.63 50.69 3.50
C HIS A 225 -41.86 51.88 4.45
N GLN A 226 -40.80 52.43 5.05
CA GLN A 226 -40.90 53.62 5.89
C GLN A 226 -41.32 54.86 5.08
N HIS A 227 -40.79 55.02 3.86
CA HIS A 227 -41.18 56.12 2.98
C HIS A 227 -42.65 56.03 2.55
N SER A 228 -43.14 54.84 2.18
CA SER A 228 -44.57 54.61 1.91
C SER A 228 -45.45 54.92 3.12
N HIS A 229 -45.06 54.51 4.33
CA HIS A 229 -45.83 54.80 5.53
C HIS A 229 -45.86 56.30 5.86
N ASN A 230 -44.75 57.01 5.67
CA ASN A 230 -44.67 58.46 5.90
C ASN A 230 -45.55 59.23 4.90
N LEU A 231 -45.57 58.83 3.62
CA LEU A 231 -46.44 59.43 2.59
C LEU A 231 -47.92 59.23 2.92
N ILE A 232 -48.31 58.02 3.36
CA ILE A 232 -49.70 57.72 3.78
C ILE A 232 -50.07 58.55 5.02
N SER A 233 -49.15 58.74 5.98
CA SER A 233 -49.42 59.60 7.14
C SER A 233 -49.52 61.08 6.80
N GLU A 234 -48.72 61.61 5.86
CA GLU A 234 -48.83 63.00 5.41
C GLU A 234 -50.13 63.24 4.62
N GLU A 235 -50.51 62.29 3.76
CA GLU A 235 -51.80 62.31 3.05
C GLU A 235 -52.98 62.30 4.05
N ASN A 236 -52.94 61.42 5.04
CA ASN A 236 -53.94 61.35 6.10
C ASN A 236 -54.00 62.64 6.94
N ILE A 237 -52.86 63.26 7.28
CA ILE A 237 -52.84 64.55 8.02
C ILE A 237 -53.45 65.68 7.19
N SER A 238 -53.20 65.72 5.87
CA SER A 238 -53.78 66.73 4.98
C SER A 238 -55.30 66.59 4.80
N LEU A 239 -55.81 65.36 4.86
CA LEU A 239 -57.24 65.05 4.81
C LEU A 239 -57.96 65.42 6.12
N THR A 240 -57.28 65.32 7.27
CA THR A 240 -57.86 65.77 8.55
C THR A 240 -57.90 67.30 8.63
N SER A 241 -56.85 68.00 8.18
CA SER A 241 -56.83 69.47 8.21
C SER A 241 -57.81 70.13 7.24
N THR A 242 -58.23 69.44 6.18
CA THR A 242 -59.25 69.94 5.24
C THR A 242 -60.68 69.71 5.73
N ASN A 243 -60.89 68.81 6.69
CA ASN A 243 -62.21 68.58 7.30
C ASN A 243 -62.50 69.51 8.50
N ASP A 244 -61.48 70.20 9.04
CA ASP A 244 -61.65 71.12 10.18
C ASP A 244 -61.98 72.57 9.73
N ASP A 245 -61.85 72.90 8.44
CA ASP A 245 -62.21 74.23 7.89
C ASP A 245 -63.67 74.33 7.39
N ASP A 246 -64.43 73.23 7.37
CA ASP A 246 -65.81 73.19 6.83
C ASP A 246 -66.92 73.17 7.93
N ASN A 247 -66.61 73.56 9.17
CA ASN A 247 -67.58 73.50 10.27
C ASN A 247 -67.61 74.77 11.15
N GLU A 248 -67.66 75.95 10.54
CA GLU A 248 -68.17 77.17 11.17
C GLU A 248 -69.03 77.98 10.17
N ASP A 249 -70.18 77.44 9.73
CA ASP A 249 -71.37 78.25 9.47
C ASP A 249 -72.63 77.38 9.31
N GLU A 250 -73.33 77.07 10.41
CA GLU A 250 -74.78 76.92 10.37
C GLU A 250 -75.42 77.01 11.78
N THR A 251 -76.30 78.01 11.92
CA THR A 251 -77.41 78.17 12.90
C THR A 251 -77.15 78.84 14.26
N ALA A 252 -77.32 80.17 14.31
CA ALA A 252 -78.40 80.91 15.01
C ALA A 252 -77.99 82.34 15.43
#